data_AF-Q9Z5P5-F1
#
_entry.id   AF-Q9Z5P5-F1
#
_cell.length_a   1.000
_cell.length_b   1.000
_cell.length_c   1.000
_cell.angle_alpha   90.00
_cell.angle_beta   90.00
_cell.angle_gamma   90.00
#
_symmetry.space_group_name_H-M   'P 1'
#
loop_
_entity.id
_entity.type
_entity.pdbx_description
1 polymer ?
#
loop_
_entity_poly.entity_id
_entity_poly.type
_entity_poly.pdbx_seq_one_letter_code
_entity_poly.pdbx_strand_id
1 'polypeptide(L)'
;MTKREQKLWRKEMLALMNEDPEWYKKEHTERFQRVQELAEKIETADVRQYYSQITKETFESYQNSGLQLKQIAQRFHVTEKVLKQWREDNGYQIYKKKLNRKSI
;
A
#
# COMPACT_ATOMS: atom_id res chain seq x y z
N MET A 1 -4.12 12.95 -8.03
CA MET A 1 -5.45 12.44 -7.61
C MET A 1 -5.80 13.04 -6.27
N THR A 2 -6.99 13.62 -6.16
CA THR A 2 -7.42 14.39 -4.99
C THR A 2 -8.14 13.51 -3.96
N LYS A 3 -8.15 13.93 -2.68
CA LYS A 3 -8.95 13.28 -1.63
C LYS A 3 -10.45 13.21 -1.99
N ARG A 4 -10.94 14.14 -2.81
CA ARG A 4 -12.35 14.22 -3.24
C ARG A 4 -12.71 13.08 -4.20
N GLU A 5 -11.83 12.77 -5.15
CA GLU A 5 -12.01 11.67 -6.10
C GLU A 5 -12.00 10.30 -5.40
N GLN A 6 -11.05 10.08 -4.48
CA GLN A 6 -11.04 8.84 -3.69
C GLN A 6 -12.31 8.67 -2.86
N LYS A 7 -12.83 9.76 -2.28
CA LYS A 7 -14.09 9.72 -1.51
C LYS A 7 -15.28 9.34 -2.40
N LEU A 8 -15.29 9.81 -3.65
CA LEU A 8 -16.32 9.45 -4.63
C LEU A 8 -16.25 7.94 -4.94
N TRP A 9 -15.07 7.42 -5.24
CA TRP A 9 -14.88 5.99 -5.53
C TRP A 9 -15.21 5.08 -4.36
N ARG A 10 -14.84 5.46 -3.13
CA ARG A 10 -15.25 4.72 -1.92
C ARG A 10 -16.77 4.67 -1.78
N LYS A 11 -17.46 5.78 -2.08
CA LYS A 11 -18.92 5.84 -2.02
C LYS A 11 -19.58 4.99 -3.10
N GLU A 12 -19.06 5.04 -4.33
CA GLU A 12 -19.54 4.22 -5.46
C GLU A 12 -19.34 2.73 -5.17
N MET A 13 -18.16 2.34 -4.70
CA MET A 13 -17.85 0.96 -4.32
C MET A 13 -18.81 0.44 -3.24
N LEU A 14 -19.04 1.23 -2.18
CA LEU A 14 -19.98 0.86 -1.12
C LEU A 14 -21.43 0.74 -1.62
N ALA A 15 -21.85 1.60 -2.54
CA ALA A 15 -23.18 1.50 -3.13
C ALA A 15 -23.35 0.18 -3.91
N LEU A 16 -22.38 -0.17 -4.76
CA LEU A 16 -22.38 -1.43 -5.52
C LEU A 16 -22.40 -2.67 -4.61
N MET A 17 -21.67 -2.63 -3.50
CA MET A 17 -21.65 -3.72 -2.52
C MET A 17 -22.97 -3.85 -1.74
N ASN A 18 -23.64 -2.73 -1.45
CA ASN A 18 -24.90 -2.71 -0.69
C ASN A 18 -26.12 -3.09 -1.53
N GLU A 19 -26.09 -2.87 -2.84
CA GLU A 19 -27.18 -3.25 -3.75
C GLU A 19 -27.38 -4.77 -3.84
N ASP A 20 -26.32 -5.56 -3.64
CA ASP A 20 -26.39 -7.02 -3.75
C ASP A 20 -25.48 -7.65 -2.68
N PRO A 21 -26.04 -8.15 -1.58
CA PRO A 21 -25.26 -8.75 -0.49
C PRO A 21 -24.38 -9.93 -0.93
N GLU A 22 -24.70 -10.57 -2.06
CA GLU A 22 -23.96 -11.72 -2.60
C GLU A 22 -23.15 -11.37 -3.85
N TRP A 23 -22.90 -10.07 -4.11
CA TRP A 23 -22.12 -9.60 -5.27
C TRP A 23 -20.77 -10.33 -5.40
N TYR A 24 -20.13 -10.65 -4.27
CA TYR A 24 -18.81 -11.29 -4.22
C TYR A 24 -18.80 -12.74 -4.72
N LYS A 25 -19.96 -13.40 -4.80
CA LYS A 25 -20.09 -14.75 -5.36
C LYS A 25 -20.23 -14.75 -6.89
N LYS A 26 -20.40 -13.56 -7.48
CA LYS A 26 -20.77 -13.37 -8.90
C LYS A 26 -19.60 -12.75 -9.66
N GLU A 27 -18.45 -13.43 -9.67
CA GLU A 27 -17.18 -12.93 -10.20
C GLU A 27 -17.24 -12.49 -11.68
N HIS A 28 -18.16 -13.06 -12.45
CA HIS A 28 -18.32 -12.75 -13.88
C HIS A 28 -19.18 -11.51 -14.16
N THR A 29 -19.72 -10.85 -13.13
CA THR A 29 -20.60 -9.70 -13.30
C THR A 29 -19.83 -8.40 -13.45
N GLU A 30 -20.40 -7.45 -14.21
CA GLU A 30 -19.86 -6.09 -14.32
C GLU A 30 -19.74 -5.41 -12.96
N ARG A 31 -20.67 -5.69 -12.03
CA ARG A 31 -20.61 -5.21 -10.65
C ARG A 31 -19.34 -5.70 -9.94
N PHE A 32 -19.03 -6.99 -10.01
CA PHE A 32 -17.83 -7.53 -9.39
C PHE A 32 -16.57 -6.90 -9.98
N GLN A 33 -16.48 -6.83 -11.31
CA GLN A 33 -15.35 -6.20 -12.00
C GLN A 33 -15.18 -4.73 -11.59
N ARG A 34 -16.29 -3.99 -11.50
CA ARG A 34 -16.28 -2.59 -11.10
C ARG A 34 -15.85 -2.39 -9.64
N VAL A 35 -16.29 -3.25 -8.73
CA VAL A 35 -15.85 -3.20 -7.33
C VAL A 35 -14.34 -3.49 -7.22
N GLN A 36 -13.84 -4.46 -7.98
CA GLN A 36 -12.39 -4.76 -8.04
C GLN A 36 -11.59 -3.57 -8.60
N GLU A 37 -12.05 -2.98 -9.71
CA GLU A 37 -11.40 -1.82 -10.32
C GLU A 37 -11.35 -0.61 -9.36
N LEU A 38 -12.45 -0.35 -8.64
CA LEU A 38 -12.52 0.72 -7.65
C LEU A 38 -11.59 0.43 -6.46
N ALA A 39 -11.55 -0.81 -5.98
CA ALA A 39 -10.65 -1.22 -4.89
C ALA A 39 -9.17 -1.01 -5.26
N GLU A 40 -8.76 -1.45 -6.46
CA GLU A 40 -7.39 -1.28 -6.96
C GLU A 40 -7.03 0.21 -7.11
N LYS A 41 -7.95 1.01 -7.68
CA LYS A 41 -7.75 2.47 -7.80
C LYS A 41 -7.60 3.14 -6.45
N ILE A 42 -8.39 2.74 -5.44
CA ILE A 42 -8.31 3.28 -4.09
C ILE A 42 -6.99 2.89 -3.42
N GLU A 43 -6.57 1.61 -3.49
CA GLU A 43 -5.31 1.15 -2.89
C GLU A 43 -4.12 1.86 -3.53
N THR A 44 -4.07 1.94 -4.86
CA THR A 44 -2.97 2.58 -5.60
C THR A 44 -2.88 4.08 -5.32
N ALA A 45 -4.03 4.75 -5.20
CA ALA A 45 -4.09 6.17 -4.90
C ALA A 45 -3.58 6.51 -3.50
N ASP A 46 -3.91 5.66 -2.53
CA ASP A 46 -3.51 5.82 -1.14
C ASP A 46 -1.99 5.64 -1.03
N VAL A 47 -1.46 4.56 -1.61
CA VAL A 47 -0.02 4.28 -1.67
C VAL A 47 0.75 5.46 -2.31
N ARG A 48 0.32 6.00 -3.45
CA ARG A 48 1.00 7.14 -4.10
C ARG A 48 1.03 8.41 -3.25
N GLN A 49 0.00 8.68 -2.44
CA GLN A 49 -0.01 9.84 -1.54
C GLN A 49 1.00 9.70 -0.40
N TYR A 50 1.21 8.48 0.09
CA TYR A 50 2.21 8.21 1.12
C TYR A 50 3.64 8.23 0.57
N TYR A 51 3.86 7.83 -0.69
CA TYR A 51 5.17 7.88 -1.34
C TYR A 51 5.76 9.29 -1.42
N SER A 52 4.92 10.30 -1.69
CA SER A 52 5.39 11.68 -1.76
C SER A 52 5.91 12.24 -0.42
N GLN A 53 5.61 11.58 0.70
CA GLN A 53 6.08 11.99 2.03
C GLN A 53 7.44 11.37 2.38
N ILE A 54 7.86 10.35 1.66
CA ILE A 54 9.14 9.65 1.88
C ILE A 54 10.18 10.22 0.91
N THR A 55 11.05 11.08 1.41
CA THR A 55 12.21 11.58 0.66
C THR A 55 13.44 10.70 0.92
N LYS A 56 14.30 10.55 -0.08
CA LYS A 56 15.54 9.76 0.04
C LYS A 56 16.44 10.29 1.16
N GLU A 57 16.62 11.60 1.20
CA GLU A 57 17.47 12.28 2.19
C GLU A 57 17.02 12.01 3.63
N THR A 58 15.71 12.17 3.90
CA THR A 58 15.19 11.96 5.26
C THR A 58 15.21 10.47 5.63
N PHE A 59 14.94 9.58 4.66
CA PHE A 59 15.02 8.14 4.88
C PHE A 59 16.45 7.69 5.22
N GLU A 60 17.45 8.16 4.45
CA GLU A 60 18.86 7.86 4.69
C GLU A 60 19.37 8.44 6.01
N SER A 61 18.95 9.65 6.37
CA SER A 61 19.24 10.22 7.69
C SER A 61 18.73 9.32 8.82
N TYR A 62 17.49 8.82 8.72
CA TYR A 62 16.95 7.93 9.74
C TYR A 62 17.65 6.57 9.77
N GLN A 63 18.01 6.03 8.61
CA GLN A 63 18.76 4.80 8.51
C GLN A 63 20.16 4.93 9.14
N ASN A 64 20.86 6.05 8.87
CA ASN A 64 22.20 6.33 9.42
C ASN A 64 22.17 6.53 10.93
N SER A 65 21.06 7.03 11.49
CA SER A 65 20.84 7.10 12.94
C SER A 65 20.45 5.77 13.59
N GLY A 66 20.38 4.67 12.83
CA GLY A 66 20.12 3.33 13.36
C GLY A 66 18.64 3.04 13.67
N LEU A 67 17.69 3.84 13.17
CA LEU A 67 16.27 3.54 13.36
C LEU A 67 15.87 2.26 12.64
N GLN A 68 15.02 1.47 13.29
CA GLN A 68 14.42 0.30 12.67
C GLN A 68 13.31 0.72 11.69
N LEU A 69 13.07 -0.11 10.67
CA LEU A 69 12.08 0.16 9.61
C LEU A 69 10.69 0.53 10.16
N LYS A 70 10.24 -0.13 11.24
CA LYS A 70 8.98 0.18 11.91
C LYS A 70 8.95 1.59 12.49
N GLN A 71 10.05 2.04 13.09
CA GLN A 71 10.17 3.39 13.63
C GLN A 71 10.23 4.42 12.50
N ILE A 72 10.93 4.11 11.41
CA ILE A 72 10.99 4.96 10.22
C ILE A 72 9.60 5.11 9.59
N ALA A 73 8.83 4.03 9.46
CA ALA A 73 7.47 4.06 8.94
C ALA A 73 6.55 4.96 9.78
N GLN A 74 6.67 4.88 11.11
CA GLN A 74 5.96 5.77 12.03
C GLN A 74 6.35 7.24 11.84
N ARG A 75 7.64 7.55 11.64
CA ARG A 75 8.12 8.92 11.39
C ARG A 75 7.56 9.53 10.12
N PHE A 76 7.42 8.72 9.06
CA PHE A 76 6.79 9.14 7.82
C PHE A 76 5.26 9.06 7.83
N HIS A 77 4.65 8.63 8.94
CA HIS A 77 3.20 8.38 9.03
C HIS A 77 2.66 7.45 7.92
N VAL A 78 3.49 6.48 7.52
CA VAL A 78 3.15 5.46 6.52
C VAL A 78 3.11 4.08 7.17
N THR A 79 2.47 3.12 6.49
CA THR A 79 2.52 1.73 6.93
C THR A 79 3.87 1.11 6.58
N GLU A 80 4.28 0.07 7.31
CA GLU A 80 5.51 -0.67 7.00
C GLU A 80 5.49 -1.28 5.59
N LYS A 81 4.31 -1.70 5.09
CA LYS A 81 4.13 -2.21 3.72
C LYS A 81 4.51 -1.14 2.69
N VAL A 82 4.01 0.08 2.87
CA VAL A 82 4.30 1.22 1.99
C VAL A 82 5.79 1.56 2.00
N LEU A 83 6.42 1.61 3.19
CA LEU A 83 7.85 1.91 3.28
C LEU A 83 8.72 0.79 2.69
N LYS A 84 8.32 -0.49 2.81
CA LYS A 84 9.00 -1.61 2.16
C LYS A 84 8.95 -1.50 0.64
N GLN A 85 7.77 -1.25 0.07
CA GLN A 85 7.62 -1.08 -1.37
C GLN A 85 8.43 0.13 -1.86
N TRP A 86 8.39 1.26 -1.13
CA TRP A 86 9.14 2.46 -1.52
C TRP A 86 10.65 2.17 -1.56
N ARG A 87 11.16 1.37 -0.62
CA ARG A 87 12.56 0.95 -0.62
C ARG A 87 12.93 0.12 -1.84
N GLU A 88 12.10 -0.86 -2.19
CA GLU A 88 12.32 -1.71 -3.37
C GLU A 88 12.33 -0.85 -4.66
N ASP A 89 11.34 0.02 -4.80
CA ASP A 89 11.20 0.91 -5.96
C ASP A 89 12.36 1.93 -6.08
N ASN A 90 13.01 2.28 -4.96
CA ASN A 90 14.16 3.19 -4.91
C ASN A 90 15.53 2.48 -4.85
N GLY A 91 15.56 1.15 -5.01
CA GLY A 91 16.80 0.36 -5.08
C GLY A 91 17.46 0.05 -3.72
N TYR A 92 16.78 0.32 -2.59
CA TYR A 92 17.28 -0.04 -1.27
C TYR A 92 17.05 -1.54 -1.02
N GLN A 93 18.11 -2.34 -1.13
CA GLN A 93 18.04 -3.79 -0.95
C GLN A 93 17.43 -4.17 0.42
N ILE A 94 16.38 -4.99 0.39
CA ILE A 94 15.92 -5.72 1.57
C ILE A 94 16.83 -6.93 1.68
N TYR A 95 17.75 -6.93 2.66
CA TYR A 95 18.59 -8.08 2.94
C TYR A 95 17.68 -9.30 3.19
N LYS A 96 17.59 -10.19 2.18
CA LYS A 96 17.08 -11.55 2.40
C LYS A 96 18.11 -12.23 3.27
N LYS A 97 17.82 -12.33 4.57
CA LYS A 97 18.59 -13.17 5.49
C LYS A 97 18.66 -14.55 4.84
N LYS A 98 19.82 -14.95 4.30
CA LYS A 98 20.05 -16.32 3.85
C LYS A 98 19.75 -17.19 5.07
N LEU A 99 18.65 -17.96 5.01
CA LEU A 99 18.39 -19.02 5.98
C LEU A 99 19.52 -20.03 5.77
N ASN A 100 20.63 -19.87 6.50
CA ASN A 100 21.58 -20.95 6.70
C ASN A 100 20.88 -21.99 7.60
N ARG A 101 20.04 -22.83 6.99
CA ARG A 101 19.75 -24.16 7.54
C ARG A 101 21.06 -24.95 7.41
N LYS A 102 21.92 -24.83 8.43
CA LYS A 102 22.86 -25.90 8.74
C LYS A 102 21.99 -27.09 9.16
N SER A 103 21.74 -28.00 8.23
CA SER A 103 21.38 -29.37 8.59
C SER A 103 22.60 -29.93 9.32
N ILE A 104 22.45 -30.12 10.64
CA ILE A 104 23.29 -31.00 11.45
C ILE A 104 22.53 -32.33 11.51
#